data_AF-A0AAW9IF66-F1
#
_entry.id   AF-A0AAW9IF66-F1
#
_cell.length_a   1.000
_cell.length_b   1.000
_cell.length_c   1.000
_cell.angle_alpha   90.00
_cell.angle_beta   90.00
_cell.angle_gamma   90.00
#
_symmetry.space_group_name_H-M   'P 1'
#
loop_
_entity.id
_entity.type
_entity.pdbx_description
1 polymer ?
#
loop_
_entity_poly.entity_id
_entity_poly.type
_entity_poly.pdbx_seq_one_letter_code
_entity_poly.pdbx_strand_id
1 'polypeptide(L)'
;VIPELINLLSVIIFMLMLDVKLAIACILLLPILGLGMFFIEINSRKRWSEYRSKRSILNGFTHEDISGIKVVQSYAKENSTDLKFKDLVWDHLECFLKAVKINDFIWPLVELSLGA
;
A
#
# COMPACT_ATOMS: atom_id res chain seq x y z
N VAL A 1 23.17 0.79 5.82
CA VAL A 1 22.99 0.01 7.06
C VAL A 1 24.05 0.30 8.13
N ILE A 2 25.33 -0.09 7.94
CA ILE A 2 26.36 0.12 8.98
C ILE A 2 26.56 1.60 9.33
N PRO A 3 26.70 2.54 8.36
CA PRO A 3 26.84 3.96 8.67
C PRO A 3 25.60 4.58 9.32
N GLU A 4 24.41 4.15 8.93
CA GLU A 4 23.13 4.62 9.50
C GLU A 4 22.99 4.20 10.96
N LEU A 5 23.39 2.96 11.29
CA LEU A 5 23.36 2.44 12.65
C LEU A 5 24.33 3.22 13.56
N ILE A 6 25.54 3.51 13.05
CA ILE A 6 26.54 4.31 13.78
C ILE A 6 26.01 5.72 14.03
N ASN A 7 25.47 6.38 13.00
CA ASN A 7 24.90 7.73 13.15
C ASN A 7 23.75 7.75 14.16
N LEU A 8 22.83 6.78 14.10
CA LEU A 8 21.71 6.69 15.05
C LEU A 8 22.21 6.53 16.49
N LEU A 9 23.18 5.64 16.72
CA LEU A 9 23.79 5.44 18.04
C LEU A 9 24.47 6.69 18.56
N SER A 10 25.24 7.39 17.71
CA SER A 10 25.89 8.64 18.09
C SER A 10 24.88 9.70 18.51
N VAL A 11 23.80 9.90 17.74
CA VAL A 11 22.75 10.90 18.06
C VAL A 11 22.08 10.58 19.40
N ILE A 12 21.75 9.32 19.66
CA ILE A 12 21.13 8.91 20.93
C ILE A 12 22.07 9.21 22.11
N ILE A 13 23.36 8.88 21.99
CA ILE A 13 24.35 9.15 23.05
C ILE A 13 24.46 10.65 23.30
N PHE A 14 24.56 11.48 22.25
CA PHE A 14 24.63 12.94 22.39
C PHE A 14 23.36 13.52 23.03
N MET A 15 22.17 13.04 22.66
CA MET A 15 20.91 13.50 23.25
C MET A 15 20.83 13.17 24.75
N LEU A 16 21.24 11.96 25.16
CA LEU A 16 21.25 11.54 26.56
C LEU A 16 22.26 12.33 27.41
N MET A 17 23.39 12.73 26.84
CA MET A 17 24.38 13.55 27.52
C MET A 17 23.92 15.00 27.71
N LEU A 18 23.14 15.55 26.77
CA LEU A 18 22.64 16.93 26.82
C LEU A 18 21.45 17.10 27.76
N ASP A 19 20.37 16.36 27.52
CA ASP A 19 19.16 16.41 28.35
C ASP A 19 18.39 15.09 28.27
N VAL A 20 18.43 14.35 29.38
CA VAL A 20 17.76 13.05 29.51
C VAL A 20 16.23 13.19 29.40
N LYS A 21 15.63 14.29 29.86
CA LYS A 21 14.17 14.48 29.79
C LYS A 21 13.73 14.69 28.35
N LEU A 22 14.46 15.49 27.58
CA LEU A 22 14.16 15.73 26.16
C LEU A 22 14.37 14.45 25.33
N ALA A 23 15.46 13.71 25.60
CA ALA A 23 15.75 12.45 24.92
C ALA A 23 14.63 11.41 25.12
N ILE A 24 14.14 11.25 26.35
CA ILE A 24 13.03 10.33 26.65
C ILE A 24 11.75 10.76 25.94
N ALA A 25 11.45 12.06 25.87
CA ALA A 25 10.29 12.57 25.15
C ALA A 25 10.34 12.22 23.64
N CYS A 26 11.50 12.36 23.01
CA CYS A 26 11.70 11.97 21.61
C CYS A 26 11.58 10.44 21.42
N ILE A 27 12.16 9.65 22.31
CA ILE A 27 12.07 8.18 22.24
C ILE A 27 10.63 7.72 22.39
N LEU A 28 9.82 8.37 23.22
CA LEU A 28 8.40 8.06 23.42
C LEU A 28 7.54 8.35 22.18
N LEU A 29 7.95 9.29 21.31
CA LEU A 29 7.27 9.58 20.06
C LEU A 29 7.37 8.40 19.06
N LEU A 30 8.52 7.71 19.04
CA LEU A 30 8.78 6.59 18.13
C LEU A 30 7.78 5.41 18.26
N PRO A 31 7.46 4.87 19.45
CA PRO A 31 6.47 3.81 19.58
C PRO A 31 5.07 4.30 19.23
N ILE A 32 4.72 5.56 19.49
CA ILE A 32 3.42 6.14 19.10
C ILE A 32 3.29 6.15 17.57
N LEU A 33 4.31 6.62 16.86
CA LEU A 33 4.38 6.57 15.40
C LEU A 33 4.35 5.13 14.87
N GLY A 34 5.12 4.24 15.50
CA GLY A 34 5.19 2.83 15.15
C GLY A 34 3.83 2.15 15.24
N LEU A 35 3.05 2.44 16.29
CA LEU A 35 1.69 1.92 16.44
C LEU A 35 0.74 2.45 15.36
N GLY A 36 0.80 3.75 15.06
CA GLY A 36 0.02 4.36 13.98
C GLY A 36 0.32 3.72 12.62
N MET A 37 1.61 3.61 12.28
CA MET A 37 2.06 2.95 11.05
C MET A 37 1.64 1.49 11.01
N PHE A 38 1.76 0.75 12.12
CA PHE A 38 1.38 -0.66 12.20
C PHE A 38 -0.12 -0.86 11.91
N PHE A 39 -0.99 0.02 12.43
CA PHE A 39 -2.42 -0.04 12.15
C PHE A 39 -2.73 0.23 10.67
N ILE A 40 -2.14 1.27 10.09
CA ILE A 40 -2.30 1.57 8.65
C ILE A 40 -1.83 0.39 7.81
N GLU A 41 -0.68 -0.16 8.16
CA GLU A 41 -0.01 -1.21 7.40
C GLU A 41 -0.79 -2.54 7.44
N ILE A 42 -1.43 -2.91 8.56
CA ILE A 42 -2.35 -4.06 8.61
C ILE A 42 -3.50 -3.90 7.62
N ASN A 43 -4.13 -2.72 7.62
CA ASN A 43 -5.27 -2.45 6.74
C ASN A 43 -4.86 -2.36 5.27
N SER A 44 -3.71 -1.75 5.00
CA SER A 44 -3.07 -1.64 3.69
C SER A 44 -2.83 -3.03 3.10
N ARG A 45 -2.19 -3.94 3.86
CA ARG A 45 -1.92 -5.32 3.41
C ARG A 45 -3.18 -6.07 2.98
N LYS A 46 -4.28 -5.92 3.72
CA LYS A 46 -5.56 -6.55 3.37
C LYS A 46 -6.08 -6.06 2.01
N ARG A 47 -6.09 -4.74 1.79
CA ARG A 47 -6.54 -4.14 0.51
C ARG A 47 -5.61 -4.49 -0.65
N TRP A 48 -4.30 -4.49 -0.43
CA TRP A 48 -3.33 -4.93 -1.44
C TRP A 48 -3.50 -6.40 -1.82
N SER A 49 -3.93 -7.27 -0.89
CA SER A 49 -4.26 -8.65 -1.20
C SER A 49 -5.48 -8.76 -2.13
N GLU A 50 -6.51 -7.97 -1.87
CA GLU A 50 -7.73 -7.91 -2.70
C GLU A 50 -7.42 -7.38 -4.11
N TYR A 51 -6.66 -6.28 -4.21
CA TYR A 51 -6.17 -5.75 -5.49
C TYR A 51 -5.39 -6.81 -6.29
N ARG A 52 -4.47 -7.54 -5.65
CA ARG A 52 -3.71 -8.62 -6.32
C ARG A 52 -4.61 -9.75 -6.82
N SER A 53 -5.66 -10.09 -6.06
CA SER A 53 -6.65 -11.10 -6.48
C SER A 53 -7.42 -10.64 -7.72
N LYS A 54 -7.96 -9.41 -7.72
CA LYS A 54 -8.66 -8.83 -8.89
C LYS A 54 -7.76 -8.72 -10.11
N ARG A 55 -6.50 -8.33 -9.93
CA ARG A 55 -5.50 -8.30 -11.00
C ARG A 55 -5.25 -9.69 -11.60
N SER A 56 -5.20 -10.73 -10.77
CA SER A 56 -5.05 -12.11 -11.24
C SER A 56 -6.26 -12.59 -12.05
N ILE A 57 -7.48 -12.22 -11.62
CA ILE A 57 -8.72 -12.54 -12.35
C ILE A 57 -8.73 -11.84 -13.71
N LEU A 58 -8.43 -10.54 -13.74
CA LEU A 58 -8.36 -9.76 -14.99
C LEU A 58 -7.33 -10.34 -15.97
N ASN A 59 -6.14 -10.70 -15.47
CA ASN A 59 -5.09 -11.29 -16.29
C ASN A 59 -5.49 -12.69 -16.80
N GLY A 60 -6.13 -13.50 -15.96
CA GLY A 60 -6.66 -14.81 -16.35
C GLY A 60 -7.72 -14.70 -17.44
N PHE A 61 -8.69 -13.79 -17.26
CA PHE A 61 -9.71 -13.48 -18.26
C PHE A 61 -9.08 -13.04 -19.58
N THR A 62 -8.13 -12.09 -19.53
CA THR A 62 -7.44 -11.59 -20.73
C THR A 62 -6.70 -12.72 -21.46
N HIS A 63 -6.05 -13.61 -20.72
CA HIS A 63 -5.32 -14.74 -21.30
C HIS A 63 -6.26 -15.76 -21.94
N GLU A 64 -7.37 -16.09 -21.29
CA GLU A 64 -8.42 -16.98 -21.82
C GLU A 64 -9.04 -16.40 -23.08
N ASP A 65 -9.41 -15.13 -23.04
CA ASP A 65 -10.15 -14.45 -24.11
C ASP A 65 -9.28 -14.26 -25.36
N ILE A 66 -7.99 -13.96 -25.20
CA ILE A 66 -7.02 -13.93 -26.32
C ILE A 66 -6.83 -15.34 -26.91
N SER A 67 -6.70 -16.36 -26.06
CA SER A 67 -6.51 -17.74 -26.52
C SER A 67 -7.75 -18.30 -27.24
N GLY A 68 -8.94 -17.87 -26.81
CA GLY A 68 -10.25 -18.28 -27.31
C GLY A 68 -10.88 -17.31 -28.31
N ILE A 69 -10.15 -16.31 -28.81
CA ILE A 69 -10.73 -15.19 -29.58
C ILE A 69 -11.54 -15.64 -30.81
N LYS A 70 -11.09 -16.71 -31.49
CA LYS A 70 -11.81 -17.30 -32.63
C LYS A 70 -13.18 -17.85 -32.24
N VAL A 71 -13.33 -18.38 -31.03
CA VAL A 71 -14.60 -18.89 -30.49
C VAL A 71 -15.53 -17.72 -30.18
N VAL A 72 -15.03 -16.64 -29.57
CA VAL A 72 -15.82 -15.43 -29.32
C VAL A 72 -16.35 -14.84 -30.63
N GLN A 73 -15.51 -14.77 -31.65
CA GLN A 73 -15.85 -14.29 -32.99
C GLN A 73 -16.84 -15.21 -33.72
N SER A 74 -16.67 -16.53 -33.65
CA SER A 74 -17.57 -17.48 -34.32
C SER A 74 -19.00 -17.42 -33.80
N TYR A 75 -19.18 -17.00 -32.54
CA TYR A 75 -20.49 -16.77 -31.93
C TYR A 75 -20.94 -15.30 -31.95
N ALA A 76 -20.18 -14.40 -32.60
CA ALA A 76 -20.43 -12.95 -32.65
C ALA A 76 -20.66 -12.32 -31.24
N LYS A 77 -19.89 -12.77 -30.24
CA LYS A 77 -20.04 -12.39 -28.83
C LYS A 77 -19.10 -11.28 -28.35
N GLU A 78 -18.37 -10.64 -29.26
CA GLU A 78 -17.34 -9.64 -28.96
C GLU A 78 -17.86 -8.51 -28.05
N ASN A 79 -19.04 -7.96 -28.34
CA ASN A 79 -19.65 -6.92 -27.50
C ASN A 79 -19.94 -7.40 -26.06
N SER A 80 -20.41 -8.64 -25.90
CA SER A 80 -20.71 -9.18 -24.58
C SER A 80 -19.44 -9.44 -23.76
N THR A 81 -18.35 -9.79 -24.45
CA THR A 81 -17.03 -9.99 -23.86
C THR A 81 -16.38 -8.67 -23.47
N ASP A 82 -16.47 -7.64 -24.32
CA ASP A 82 -15.98 -6.29 -24.03
C ASP A 82 -16.66 -5.67 -22.80
N LEU A 83 -17.99 -5.85 -22.66
CA LEU A 83 -18.71 -5.40 -21.47
C LEU A 83 -18.18 -6.07 -20.19
N LYS A 84 -17.98 -7.40 -20.21
CA LYS A 84 -17.40 -8.13 -19.07
C LYS A 84 -15.97 -7.68 -18.76
N PHE A 85 -15.16 -7.42 -19.80
CA PHE A 85 -13.80 -6.91 -19.63
C PHE A 85 -13.81 -5.55 -18.92
N LYS A 86 -14.68 -4.64 -19.36
CA LYS A 86 -14.85 -3.32 -18.72
C LYS A 86 -15.24 -3.46 -17.26
N ASP A 87 -16.17 -4.34 -16.91
CA ASP A 87 -16.57 -4.59 -15.52
C ASP A 87 -15.39 -5.07 -14.67
N LEU A 88 -14.58 -6.01 -15.20
CA LEU A 88 -13.38 -6.50 -14.50
C LEU A 88 -12.32 -5.40 -14.32
N VAL A 89 -12.16 -4.52 -15.30
CA VAL A 89 -11.25 -3.37 -15.21
C VAL A 89 -11.73 -2.37 -14.16
N TRP A 90 -13.04 -2.09 -14.09
CA TRP A 90 -13.63 -1.23 -13.07
C TRP A 90 -13.43 -1.78 -11.66
N ASP A 91 -13.69 -3.07 -11.46
CA ASP A 91 -13.42 -3.77 -10.20
C ASP A 91 -11.95 -3.66 -9.78
N HIS A 92 -11.03 -3.87 -10.73
CA HIS A 92 -9.59 -3.75 -10.49
C HIS A 92 -9.19 -2.32 -10.09
N LEU A 93 -9.74 -1.31 -10.77
CA LEU A 93 -9.51 0.10 -10.47
C LEU A 93 -10.07 0.47 -9.09
N GLU A 94 -11.27 0.03 -8.75
CA GLU A 94 -11.88 0.33 -7.45
C GLU A 94 -11.05 -0.25 -6.29
N CYS A 95 -10.59 -1.50 -6.42
CA CYS A 95 -9.70 -2.11 -5.44
C CYS A 95 -8.34 -1.38 -5.34
N PHE A 96 -7.81 -0.91 -6.46
CA PHE A 96 -6.58 -0.11 -6.48
C PHE A 96 -6.75 1.21 -5.72
N LEU A 97 -7.80 1.99 -6.04
CA LEU A 97 -8.09 3.25 -5.35
C LEU A 97 -8.31 3.05 -3.85
N LYS A 98 -9.00 1.96 -3.46
CA LYS A 98 -9.19 1.56 -2.07
C LYS A 98 -7.88 1.22 -1.35
N ALA A 99 -6.90 0.63 -2.03
CA ALA A 99 -5.60 0.29 -1.46
C ALA A 99 -4.69 1.51 -1.32
N VAL A 100 -4.62 2.34 -2.36
CA VAL A 100 -3.83 3.59 -2.38
C VAL A 100 -4.33 4.56 -1.31
N LYS A 101 -5.66 4.74 -1.20
CA LYS A 101 -6.24 5.64 -0.18
C LYS A 101 -5.80 5.29 1.23
N ILE A 102 -5.60 4.01 1.57
CA ILE A 102 -5.10 3.62 2.90
C ILE A 102 -3.61 3.91 3.04
N ASN A 103 -2.82 3.68 1.98
CA ASN A 103 -1.39 3.97 1.99
C ASN A 103 -1.11 5.47 2.14
N ASP A 104 -1.91 6.32 1.48
CA ASP A 104 -1.76 7.77 1.51
C ASP A 104 -1.91 8.37 2.92
N PHE A 105 -2.58 7.67 3.86
CA PHE A 105 -2.67 8.12 5.27
C PHE A 105 -1.32 8.10 6.01
N ILE A 106 -0.26 7.48 5.46
CA ILE A 106 1.07 7.51 6.06
C ILE A 106 1.62 8.95 6.10
N TRP A 107 1.39 9.74 5.05
CA TRP A 107 1.93 11.11 4.97
C TRP A 107 1.37 12.04 6.06
N PRO A 108 0.04 12.15 6.26
CA PRO A 108 -0.51 12.91 7.37
C PRO A 108 -0.01 12.45 8.75
N LEU A 109 0.20 11.15 8.95
CA LEU A 109 0.74 10.62 10.21
C LEU A 109 2.17 11.11 10.47
N VAL A 110 3.00 11.15 9.42
CA VAL A 110 4.38 11.66 9.50
C VAL A 110 4.38 13.17 9.74
N GLU A 111 3.55 13.94 9.04
CA GLU A 111 3.43 15.40 9.21
C GLU A 111 3.05 15.78 10.65
N LEU A 112 2.05 15.09 11.22
CA LEU A 112 1.62 15.28 12.63
C LEU A 112 2.77 15.07 13.62
N SER A 113 3.69 14.15 13.31
CA SER A 113 4.83 13.85 14.19
C SER A 113 5.96 14.87 14.13
N LEU A 114 6.04 15.61 13.03
CA LEU A 114 7.01 16.68 12.83
C LEU A 114 6.52 18.01 13.42
N GLY A 115 5.29 18.06 13.93
CA GLY A 115 4.70 19.23 14.60
C GLY A 115 3.96 20.18 13.67
N ALA A 116 3.42 19.67 12.55
CA ALA A 116 2.45 20.39 11.72
C ALA A 116 1.02 20.30 12.30
#